data_AF-A0A842NNA0-F1
#
_entry.id   AF-A0A842NNA0-F1
#
_cell.length_a   1.000
_cell.length_b   1.000
_cell.length_c   1.000
_cell.angle_alpha   90.00
_cell.angle_beta   90.00
_cell.angle_gamma   90.00
#
_symmetry.space_group_name_H-M   'P 1'
#
loop_
_entity.id
_entity.type
_entity.pdbx_description
1 polymer ?
#
loop_
_entity_poly.entity_id
_entity_poly.type
_entity_poly.pdbx_seq_one_letter_code
_entity_poly.pdbx_strand_id
1 'polypeptide(L)' 'MANLFVVESADFLFLMNQTGLTFGNLSSHMSKLEAAGFINVEKEFVEKKPVTRLSLTEEGRVAFTDYKDRMRHLFI' A
#
# COMPACT_ATOMS: atom_id res chain seq x y z
N MET A 1 -1.94 -3.79 0.04
CA MET A 1 -3.08 -3.08 0.66
C MET A 1 -3.44 -3.61 2.04
N ALA A 2 -3.61 -4.92 2.25
CA ALA A 2 -3.99 -5.46 3.57
C ALA A 2 -3.10 -4.96 4.73
N ASN A 3 -1.77 -4.93 4.52
CA ASN A 3 -0.85 -4.36 5.51
C ASN A 3 -1.09 -2.87 5.81
N LEU A 4 -1.44 -2.06 4.81
CA LEU A 4 -1.74 -0.62 4.95
C LEU A 4 -3.17 -0.34 5.45
N PHE A 5 -4.05 -1.33 5.47
CA PHE A 5 -5.40 -1.18 5.98
C PHE A 5 -5.43 -1.16 7.51
N VAL A 6 -4.54 -1.93 8.14
CA VAL A 6 -4.46 -2.11 9.59
C VAL A 6 -3.58 -1.05 10.27
N VAL A 7 -2.66 -0.43 9.53
CA VAL A 7 -1.75 0.60 10.04
C VAL A 7 -2.02 1.95 9.38
N GLU A 8 -1.64 3.04 10.04
CA GLU A 8 -1.77 4.39 9.46
C GLU A 8 -0.84 4.58 8.25
N SER A 9 0.37 4.06 8.34
CA SER A 9 1.34 4.05 7.23
C SER A 9 2.38 2.95 7.41
N ALA A 10 3.09 2.59 6.34
CA ALA A 10 4.21 1.66 6.39
C ALA A 10 5.34 2.06 5.44
N ASP A 11 6.57 1.75 5.83
CA ASP A 11 7.75 1.93 5.00
C ASP A 11 7.77 0.95 3.82
N PHE A 12 8.25 1.42 2.67
CA PHE A 12 8.36 0.59 1.46
C PHE A 12 9.15 -0.70 1.69
N LEU A 13 10.29 -0.62 2.40
CA LEU A 13 11.11 -1.79 2.70
C LEU A 13 10.40 -2.77 3.63
N PHE A 14 9.63 -2.27 4.60
CA PHE A 14 8.82 -3.12 5.46
C PHE A 14 7.77 -3.88 4.63
N LEU A 15 7.06 -3.19 3.73
CA LEU A 15 6.09 -3.82 2.84
C LEU A 15 6.72 -4.83 1.89
N MET A 16 7.91 -4.54 1.36
CA MET A 16 8.67 -5.46 0.53
C MET A 16 8.98 -6.76 1.27
N ASN A 17 9.49 -6.65 2.51
CA ASN A 17 9.79 -7.81 3.35
C ASN A 17 8.54 -8.59 3.74
N GLN A 18 7.44 -7.91 4.11
CA GLN A 18 6.19 -8.56 4.49
C GLN A 18 5.49 -9.28 3.33
N THR A 19 5.59 -8.74 2.12
CA THR A 19 4.94 -9.32 0.93
C THR A 19 5.81 -10.31 0.18
N GLY A 20 7.12 -10.35 0.44
CA GLY A 20 8.10 -11.13 -0.32
C GLY A 20 8.26 -10.68 -1.79
N LEU A 21 7.70 -9.52 -2.16
CA LEU A 21 7.81 -8.99 -3.51
C LEU A 21 9.20 -8.40 -3.77
N THR A 22 9.64 -8.50 -5.01
CA THR A 22 10.82 -7.75 -5.46
C THR A 22 10.53 -6.25 -5.48
N PHE A 23 11.58 -5.44 -5.39
CA PHE A 23 11.48 -3.98 -5.47
C PHE A 23 10.69 -3.51 -6.71
N GLY A 24 11.00 -4.06 -7.89
CA GLY A 24 10.35 -3.68 -9.14
C GLY A 24 8.86 -4.00 -9.17
N ASN A 25 8.47 -5.19 -8.68
CA ASN A 25 7.07 -5.57 -8.60
C ASN A 25 6.32 -4.67 -7.61
N LEU A 26 6.85 -4.50 -6.40
CA LEU A 26 6.22 -3.65 -5.40
C LEU A 26 6.09 -2.21 -5.89
N SER A 27 7.14 -1.64 -6.47
CA SER A 27 7.11 -0.29 -7.02
C SER A 27 6.05 -0.13 -8.11
N SER A 28 5.96 -1.07 -9.05
CA SER A 28 4.95 -1.04 -10.12
C SER A 28 3.53 -1.09 -9.57
N HIS A 29 3.28 -1.92 -8.55
CA HIS A 29 1.99 -1.96 -7.87
C HIS A 29 1.70 -0.64 -7.16
N MET A 30 2.65 -0.10 -6.39
CA MET A 30 2.44 1.14 -5.64
C MET A 30 2.16 2.31 -6.59
N SER A 31 2.91 2.46 -7.69
CA SER A 31 2.66 3.52 -8.67
C SER A 31 1.27 3.44 -9.31
N LYS A 32 0.74 2.24 -9.57
CA LYS A 32 -0.63 2.08 -10.07
C LYS A 32 -1.68 2.48 -9.04
N LEU A 33 -1.45 2.13 -7.77
CA LEU A 33 -2.37 2.48 -6.69
C LEU A 33 -2.34 3.98 -6.38
N GLU A 34 -1.16 4.60 -6.44
CA GLU A 34 -0.97 6.04 -6.32
C GLU A 34 -1.67 6.78 -7.47
N ALA A 35 -1.49 6.32 -8.71
CA ALA A 35 -2.16 6.90 -9.88
C ALA A 35 -3.69 6.75 -9.82
N ALA A 36 -4.19 5.70 -9.18
CA ALA A 36 -5.62 5.50 -8.91
C ALA A 36 -6.13 6.32 -7.70
N GLY A 37 -5.25 7.04 -6.99
CA GLY A 37 -5.60 7.82 -5.81
C GLY A 37 -5.90 6.98 -4.57
N PHE A 38 -5.50 5.71 -4.53
CA PHE A 38 -5.78 4.80 -3.41
C PHE A 38 -4.71 4.81 -2.32
N ILE A 39 -3.51 5.30 -2.63
CA ILE A 39 -2.45 5.46 -1.64
C ILE A 39 -1.83 6.84 -1.75
N ASN A 40 -1.35 7.35 -0.61
CA ASN A 40 -0.42 8.45 -0.55
C ASN A 40 1.01 7.90 -0.47
N VAL A 41 1.94 8.58 -1.15
CA VAL A 41 3.35 8.22 -1.20
C VAL A 41 4.18 9.42 -0.76
N GLU A 42 4.75 9.34 0.43
CA GLU A 42 5.59 10.40 0.98
C GLU A 42 7.05 9.95 0.98
N LYS A 43 7.92 10.81 0.45
CA LYS A 43 9.37 10.59 0.44
C LYS A 43 10.00 11.56 1.42
N GLU A 44 10.53 11.03 2.50
CA GLU A 44 11.18 11.80 3.56
C GLU A 44 12.67 11.45 3.62
N PHE A 45 13.48 12.35 4.15
CA PHE A 45 14.88 12.05 4.49
C PHE A 45 15.01 11.94 6.00
N VAL A 46 15.20 10.71 6.49
CA VAL A 46 15.44 10.42 7.91
C VAL A 46 16.91 10.05 8.06
N GLU A 47 17.66 10.79 8.90
CA GLU A 47 19.09 10.55 9.11
C GLU A 47 19.93 10.49 7.82
N LYS A 48 19.62 11.36 6.85
CA LYS A 48 20.24 11.40 5.50
C LYS A 48 19.95 10.19 4.61
N LYS A 49 19.00 9.33 4.98
CA LYS A 49 18.52 8.21 4.16
C LYS A 49 17.13 8.54 3.60
N PRO A 50 16.89 8.35 2.29
CA PRO A 50 15.56 8.48 1.72
C PRO A 50 14.68 7.33 2.22
N VAL A 51 13.54 7.67 2.79
CA VAL A 51 12.52 6.74 3.29
C VAL A 51 11.22 7.04 2.55
N THR A 52 10.60 5.99 2.00
CA THR A 52 9.30 6.10 1.34
C THR A 52 8.24 5.53 2.28
N ARG A 53 7.35 6.40 2.76
CA ARG A 53 6.20 6.06 3.58
C ARG A 53 4.96 5.96 2.68
N LEU A 54 4.19 4.90 2.88
CA LEU A 54 2.99 4.59 2.11
C LEU A 54 1.79 4.53 3.07
N SER A 55 0.67 5.13 2.70
CA SER A 55 -0.58 5.06 3.47
C SER A 55 -1.77 4.95 2.54
N LEU A 56 -2.89 4.39 3.02
CA LEU A 56 -4.14 4.42 2.25
C LEU A 56 -4.78 5.81 2.36
N THR A 57 -5.30 6.29 1.24
CA THR A 57 -6.26 7.41 1.22
C THR A 57 -7.63 6.94 1.70
N GLU A 58 -8.56 7.87 1.91
CA GLU A 58 -9.94 7.51 2.24
C GLU A 58 -10.58 6.70 1.10
N GLU A 59 -10.38 7.14 -0.14
CA GLU A 59 -10.83 6.43 -1.34
C GLU A 59 -10.23 5.02 -1.43
N GLY A 60 -8.94 4.88 -1.08
CA GLY A 60 -8.26 3.60 -1.03
C GLY A 60 -8.81 2.67 0.05
N ARG A 61 -9.21 3.20 1.22
CA ARG A 61 -9.85 2.42 2.30
C ARG A 61 -11.22 1.91 1.88
N VAL A 62 -12.03 2.74 1.23
CA VAL A 62 -13.33 2.35 0.66
C VAL A 62 -13.14 1.27 -0.41
N ALA A 63 -12.27 1.51 -1.40
CA ALA A 63 -12.00 0.56 -2.48
C ALA A 63 -11.49 -0.79 -1.97
N PHE A 64 -10.65 -0.79 -0.93
CA PHE A 64 -10.18 -2.03 -0.32
C PHE A 64 -11.29 -2.78 0.44
N THR A 65 -12.19 -2.05 1.09
CA THR A 65 -13.35 -2.65 1.79
C THR A 65 -14.28 -3.32 0.78
N ASP A 66 -14.62 -2.64 -0.31
CA ASP A 66 -15.42 -3.20 -1.41
C ASP A 66 -14.76 -4.45 -2.00
N TYR A 67 -13.44 -4.41 -2.22
CA TYR A 67 -12.69 -5.56 -2.71
C TYR A 67 -12.79 -6.74 -1.74
N LYS A 68 -12.61 -6.51 -0.45
CA LYS A 68 -12.71 -7.54 0.59
C LYS A 68 -14.10 -8.17 0.60
N ASP A 69 -15.15 -7.37 0.50
CA ASP A 69 -16.52 -7.87 0.51
C ASP A 69 -16.83 -8.69 -0.74
N ARG A 70 -16.42 -8.23 -1.94
CA ARG A 70 -16.51 -9.02 -3.17
C ARG A 70 -15.77 -10.35 -3.07
N MET A 71 -14.55 -10.34 -2.52
CA MET A 71 -13.77 -11.56 -2.32
C MET A 71 -14.47 -12.52 -1.36
N ARG A 72 -15.08 -12.04 -0.27
CA ARG A 72 -15.86 -12.90 0.64
C ARG A 72 -17.02 -13.57 -0.09
N HIS A 73 -17.72 -12.85 -0.97
CA HIS A 73 -18.83 -13.40 -1.73
C HIS A 73 -18.42 -14.45 -2.79
N LEU A 74 -17.16 -14.53 -3.19
CA LEU A 74 -16.67 -15.56 -4.13
C LEU A 74 -16.40 -16.92 -3.46
N PHE A 75 -16.30 -16.97 -2.14
CA PHE A 75 -16.03 -18.18 -1.36
C PHE A 75 -17.25 -18.66 -0.57
N ILE A 76 -18.46 -18.19 -0.92
CA ILE A 76 -19.75 -18.62 -0.34
C ILE A 76 -20.61 -19.17 -1.47
#